data_AF-A0A970MCH4-F1
#
_entry.id   AF-A0A970MCH4-F1
#
_cell.length_a   1.000
_cell.length_b   1.000
_cell.length_c   1.000
_cell.angle_alpha   90.00
_cell.angle_beta   90.00
_cell.angle_gamma   90.00
#
_symmetry.space_group_name_H-M   'P 1'
#
loop_
_entity.id
_entity.type
_entity.pdbx_description
1 polymer ?
#
loop_
_entity_poly.entity_id
_entity_poly.type
_entity_poly.pdbx_seq_one_letter_code
_entity_poly.pdbx_strand_id
1 'polypeptide(L)'
;MKEVEIPIEICRKGAVIPQYQNLWDAGMDVCAAEDVKIGPGETVVIPTGLKFAIPEGYEIQVRPRSGISLKTPLRVSNSPGTIDSGYRDELGIIISNTSDLCGCDHASFFTLNTTGNQKGVYTIFKGDRIAQLVLKEVPRMKFKVVPSVSEIGEDRGGGFGSTGI
;
A
#
# COMPACT_ATOMS: atom_id res chain seq x y z
N MET A 1 -20.72 -11.94 1.89
CA MET A 1 -19.54 -11.71 2.77
C MET A 1 -20.02 -10.90 3.97
N LYS A 2 -19.34 -10.97 5.11
CA LYS A 2 -19.61 -10.04 6.23
C LYS A 2 -19.27 -8.63 5.75
N GLU A 3 -20.22 -7.72 5.83
CA GLU A 3 -19.98 -6.29 5.56
C GLU A 3 -19.63 -5.58 6.86
N VAL A 4 -18.67 -4.65 6.78
CA VAL A 4 -18.25 -3.80 7.89
C VAL A 4 -18.32 -2.38 7.36
N GLU A 5 -19.14 -1.55 8.01
CA GLU A 5 -19.25 -0.14 7.66
C GLU A 5 -18.03 0.62 8.18
N ILE A 6 -17.33 1.33 7.29
CA ILE A 6 -16.20 2.20 7.63
C ILE A 6 -16.62 3.64 7.31
N PRO A 7 -16.89 4.48 8.34
CA PRO A 7 -17.13 5.89 8.10
C PRO A 7 -15.91 6.56 7.47
N ILE A 8 -16.15 7.41 6.47
CA ILE A 8 -15.12 8.17 5.75
C ILE A 8 -15.42 9.67 5.77
N GLU A 9 -14.37 10.49 5.78
CA GLU A 9 -14.44 11.92 5.50
C GLU A 9 -13.66 12.22 4.22
N ILE A 10 -14.29 12.97 3.32
CA ILE A 10 -13.64 13.48 2.10
C ILE A 10 -13.11 14.88 2.39
N CYS A 11 -11.78 15.01 2.48
CA CYS A 11 -11.11 16.25 2.87
C CYS A 11 -10.53 17.04 1.69
N ARG A 12 -10.56 16.47 0.46
CA ARG A 12 -10.13 17.15 -0.78
C ARG A 12 -11.21 17.14 -1.85
N LYS A 13 -11.39 18.27 -2.54
CA LYS A 13 -12.37 18.40 -3.62
C LYS A 13 -12.04 17.45 -4.79
N GLY A 14 -13.01 16.61 -5.15
CA GLY A 14 -12.87 15.66 -6.26
C GLY A 14 -11.98 14.46 -5.93
N ALA A 15 -11.78 14.14 -4.66
CA ALA A 15 -11.28 12.83 -4.26
C ALA A 15 -12.28 11.74 -4.67
N VAL A 16 -11.76 10.55 -5.00
CA VAL A 16 -12.56 9.43 -5.49
C VAL A 16 -12.79 8.46 -4.34
N ILE A 17 -14.06 8.09 -4.11
CA ILE A 17 -14.41 7.04 -3.14
C ILE A 17 -14.05 5.67 -3.76
N PRO A 18 -13.20 4.85 -3.12
CA PRO A 18 -12.85 3.52 -3.60
C PRO A 18 -14.08 2.60 -3.64
N GLN A 19 -14.12 1.69 -4.61
CA GLN A 19 -15.17 0.69 -4.75
C GLN A 19 -14.58 -0.65 -5.18
N TYR A 20 -15.19 -1.75 -4.72
CA TYR A 20 -14.88 -3.08 -5.25
C TYR A 20 -15.29 -3.14 -6.73
N GLN A 21 -14.39 -3.61 -7.59
CA GLN A 21 -14.64 -3.67 -9.02
C GLN A 21 -15.35 -4.97 -9.41
N ASN A 22 -15.02 -6.07 -8.73
CA ASN A 22 -15.63 -7.37 -8.93
C ASN A 22 -16.13 -7.96 -7.61
N LEU A 23 -17.09 -8.88 -7.70
CA LEU A 23 -17.73 -9.52 -6.54
C LEU A 23 -16.74 -10.20 -5.57
N TRP A 24 -15.60 -10.67 -6.08
CA TRP A 24 -14.63 -11.47 -5.32
C TRP A 24 -13.31 -10.73 -5.09
N ASP A 25 -13.26 -9.43 -5.37
CA ASP A 25 -12.07 -8.63 -5.12
C ASP A 25 -11.84 -8.48 -3.61
N ALA A 26 -10.60 -8.68 -3.18
CA ALA A 26 -10.22 -8.54 -1.77
C ALA A 26 -10.09 -7.07 -1.35
N GLY A 27 -9.84 -6.15 -2.30
CA GLY A 27 -9.57 -4.75 -2.01
C GLY A 27 -10.20 -3.78 -3.00
N MET A 28 -10.24 -2.52 -2.59
CA MET A 28 -10.72 -1.41 -3.42
C MET A 28 -9.54 -0.60 -3.93
N ASP A 29 -9.51 -0.30 -5.23
CA ASP A 29 -8.49 0.59 -5.79
C ASP A 29 -8.67 2.01 -5.22
N VAL A 30 -7.59 2.62 -4.72
CA VAL A 30 -7.58 4.01 -4.22
C VAL A 30 -6.83 4.94 -5.17
N CYS A 31 -7.37 6.15 -5.36
CA CYS A 31 -6.85 7.12 -6.32
C CYS A 31 -5.99 8.21 -5.67
N ALA A 32 -5.09 8.78 -6.47
CA ALA A 32 -4.40 10.03 -6.13
C ALA A 32 -5.39 11.22 -6.13
N ALA A 33 -5.26 12.12 -5.15
CA ALA A 33 -6.07 13.34 -5.07
C ALA A 33 -5.43 14.56 -5.76
N GLU A 34 -4.16 14.46 -6.18
CA GLU A 34 -3.42 15.50 -6.88
C GLU A 34 -2.38 14.91 -7.82
N ASP A 35 -1.84 15.76 -8.71
CA ASP A 35 -0.76 15.39 -9.61
C ASP A 35 0.57 15.38 -8.85
N VAL A 36 1.35 14.32 -8.98
CA VAL A 36 2.64 14.15 -8.31
C VAL A 36 3.70 13.65 -9.30
N LYS A 37 4.86 14.29 -9.29
CA LYS A 37 6.05 13.82 -10.01
C LYS A 37 6.99 13.11 -9.05
N ILE A 38 7.59 12.02 -9.50
CA ILE A 38 8.49 11.18 -8.72
C ILE A 38 9.74 10.89 -9.56
N GLY A 39 10.84 11.53 -9.21
CA GLY A 39 12.14 11.30 -9.80
C GLY A 39 12.74 9.93 -9.41
N PRO A 40 13.75 9.43 -10.15
CA PRO A 40 14.51 8.25 -9.76
C PRO A 40 15.07 8.35 -8.34
N GLY A 41 14.90 7.30 -7.53
CA GLY A 41 15.33 7.26 -6.13
C GLY A 41 14.47 8.06 -5.15
N GLU A 42 13.56 8.91 -5.64
CA GLU A 42 12.69 9.69 -4.77
C GLU A 42 11.62 8.85 -4.11
N THR A 43 11.21 9.31 -2.92
CA THR A 43 10.07 8.77 -2.18
C THR A 43 9.14 9.93 -1.84
N VAL A 44 7.87 9.78 -2.17
CA VAL A 44 6.85 10.81 -1.95
C VAL A 44 5.66 10.22 -1.21
N VAL A 45 4.88 11.10 -0.57
CA VAL A 45 3.57 10.76 -0.02
C VAL A 45 2.51 11.33 -0.95
N ILE A 46 1.68 10.47 -1.53
CA ILE A 46 0.61 10.88 -2.46
C ILE A 46 -0.71 10.92 -1.69
N PRO A 47 -1.33 12.10 -1.51
CA PRO A 47 -2.59 12.20 -0.78
C PRO A 47 -3.74 11.55 -1.55
N THR A 48 -4.68 10.95 -0.83
CA THR A 48 -5.88 10.30 -1.41
C THR A 48 -7.14 11.14 -1.24
N GLY A 49 -7.14 12.17 -0.38
CA GLY A 49 -8.31 12.95 -0.04
C GLY A 49 -9.27 12.28 0.94
N LEU A 50 -8.89 11.13 1.51
CA LEU A 50 -9.74 10.29 2.34
C LEU A 50 -9.20 10.18 3.77
N LYS A 51 -10.08 10.34 4.75
CA LYS A 51 -9.83 9.98 6.15
C LYS A 51 -10.80 8.88 6.54
N PHE A 52 -10.38 8.03 7.47
CA PHE A 52 -11.17 6.87 7.88
C PHE A 52 -11.39 6.86 9.39
N ALA A 53 -12.58 6.44 9.82
CA ALA A 53 -12.85 6.07 11.20
C ALA A 53 -13.02 4.55 11.29
N ILE A 54 -11.91 3.82 11.27
CA ILE A 54 -11.91 2.36 11.26
C ILE A 54 -12.34 1.82 12.64
N PRO A 55 -13.27 0.86 12.73
CA PRO A 55 -13.68 0.25 14.00
C PRO A 55 -12.54 -0.48 14.73
N GLU A 56 -12.63 -0.57 16.06
CA GLU A 56 -11.69 -1.39 16.86
C GLU A 56 -11.71 -2.86 16.41
N GLY A 57 -10.54 -3.51 16.44
CA GLY A 57 -10.36 -4.88 15.96
C GLY A 57 -10.11 -4.98 14.45
N TYR A 58 -10.06 -3.84 13.75
CA TYR A 58 -9.75 -3.77 12.33
C TYR A 58 -8.58 -2.82 12.04
N GLU A 59 -7.90 -3.09 10.93
CA GLU A 59 -6.99 -2.17 10.24
C GLU A 59 -7.35 -2.14 8.76
N ILE A 60 -6.95 -1.07 8.07
CA ILE A 60 -6.90 -1.07 6.59
C ILE A 60 -5.45 -1.25 6.17
N GLN A 61 -5.23 -2.20 5.25
CA GLN A 61 -3.94 -2.43 4.62
C GLN A 61 -3.87 -1.76 3.26
N VAL A 62 -2.89 -0.89 3.07
CA VAL A 62 -2.51 -0.33 1.77
C VAL A 62 -1.57 -1.31 1.08
N ARG A 63 -2.01 -1.87 -0.06
CA ARG A 63 -1.23 -2.81 -0.85
C ARG A 63 -0.97 -2.26 -2.26
N PRO A 64 0.15 -2.65 -2.90
CA PRO A 64 0.43 -2.28 -4.26
C PRO A 64 -0.55 -2.96 -5.22
N ARG A 65 -0.80 -2.31 -6.35
CA ARG A 65 -1.49 -2.93 -7.49
C ARG A 65 -0.46 -3.68 -8.33
N SER A 66 -0.69 -4.97 -8.60
CA SER A 66 0.25 -5.83 -9.32
C SER A 66 0.69 -5.24 -10.66
N GLY A 67 -0.25 -4.62 -11.39
CA GLY A 67 0.01 -3.94 -12.65
C GLY A 67 1.03 -2.81 -12.53
N ILE A 68 0.95 -1.98 -11.49
CA ILE A 68 1.91 -0.88 -11.26
C ILE A 68 3.28 -1.47 -10.91
N SER A 69 3.34 -2.42 -9.97
CA SER A 69 4.59 -3.04 -9.54
C SER A 69 5.35 -3.73 -10.67
N LEU A 70 4.63 -4.37 -11.59
CA LEU A 70 5.21 -5.07 -12.74
C LEU A 70 5.63 -4.10 -13.85
N LYS A 71 4.74 -3.16 -14.22
CA LYS A 71 4.91 -2.31 -15.41
C LYS A 71 5.77 -1.08 -15.18
N THR A 72 6.02 -0.71 -13.93
CA THR A 72 6.74 0.52 -13.55
C THR A 72 7.77 0.23 -12.45
N PRO A 73 8.74 1.13 -12.21
CA PRO A 73 9.66 1.06 -11.08
C PRO A 73 9.05 1.58 -9.77
N LEU A 74 7.75 1.91 -9.74
CA LEU A 74 7.10 2.47 -8.55
C LEU A 74 6.75 1.38 -7.54
N ARG A 75 7.05 1.61 -6.26
CA ARG A 75 6.80 0.67 -5.16
C ARG A 75 6.07 1.39 -4.03
N VAL A 76 5.04 0.75 -3.48
CA VAL A 76 4.46 1.18 -2.21
C VAL A 76 5.45 0.79 -1.11
N SER A 77 6.15 1.77 -0.56
CA SER A 77 7.41 1.56 0.17
C SER A 77 7.22 0.85 1.50
N ASN A 78 6.10 1.10 2.17
CA ASN A 78 5.73 0.48 3.43
C ASN A 78 4.78 -0.72 3.26
N SER A 79 4.66 -1.29 2.05
CA SER A 79 3.68 -2.34 1.77
C SER A 79 3.91 -3.64 2.57
N PRO A 80 2.85 -4.25 3.14
CA PRO A 80 1.52 -3.67 3.30
C PRO A 80 1.54 -2.52 4.32
N GLY A 81 1.08 -1.33 3.92
CA GLY A 81 1.02 -0.19 4.83
C GLY A 81 -0.16 -0.33 5.77
N THR A 82 0.06 -0.20 7.07
CA THR A 82 -1.00 -0.31 8.09
C THR A 82 -1.63 1.05 8.37
N ILE A 83 -2.96 1.10 8.29
CA ILE A 83 -3.77 2.22 8.79
C ILE A 83 -4.49 1.76 10.05
N ASP A 84 -4.03 2.27 11.19
CA ASP A 84 -4.55 1.92 12.51
C ASP A 84 -5.99 2.41 12.72
N SER A 85 -6.74 1.68 13.54
CA SER A 85 -8.11 2.05 13.92
C SER A 85 -8.26 3.42 14.58
N GLY A 86 -7.19 3.93 15.20
CA GLY A 86 -7.15 5.25 15.82
C GLY A 86 -6.75 6.39 14.88
N TYR A 87 -6.27 6.09 13.66
CA TYR A 87 -5.79 7.10 12.73
C TYR A 87 -6.96 7.91 12.14
N ARG A 88 -6.86 9.25 12.13
CA ARG A 88 -7.94 10.15 11.67
C ARG A 88 -7.50 11.18 10.64
N ASP A 89 -6.20 11.24 10.33
CA ASP A 89 -5.68 12.15 9.33
C ASP A 89 -5.85 11.59 7.91
N GLU A 90 -5.49 12.40 6.92
CA GLU A 90 -5.59 12.04 5.52
C GLU A 90 -4.69 10.84 5.19
N LEU A 91 -5.26 9.81 4.57
CA LEU A 91 -4.50 8.70 4.02
C LEU A 91 -3.59 9.21 2.88
N GLY A 92 -2.29 9.03 3.08
CA GLY A 92 -1.26 9.18 2.07
C GLY A 92 -0.67 7.83 1.65
N ILE A 93 -0.42 7.65 0.36
CA ILE A 93 0.27 6.48 -0.18
C ILE A 93 1.75 6.80 -0.34
N ILE A 94 2.61 6.08 0.39
CA ILE A 94 4.07 6.27 0.29
C ILE A 94 4.56 5.48 -0.92
N ILE A 95 5.05 6.19 -1.93
CA ILE A 95 5.57 5.59 -3.17
C ILE A 95 7.03 5.98 -3.36
N SER A 96 7.89 4.97 -3.53
CA SER A 96 9.27 5.13 -3.98
C SER A 96 9.40 4.77 -5.45
N ASN A 97 10.23 5.52 -6.18
CA ASN A 97 10.64 5.18 -7.54
C ASN A 97 12.01 4.48 -7.52
N THR A 98 12.03 3.18 -7.79
CA THR A 98 13.26 2.35 -7.76
C THR A 98 14.01 2.38 -9.10
N SER A 99 13.95 3.50 -9.82
CA SER A 99 14.82 3.71 -10.98
C SER A 99 16.23 4.05 -10.51
N ASP A 100 17.24 3.49 -11.18
CA ASP A 100 18.63 3.76 -10.87
C ASP A 100 19.04 5.15 -11.37
N LEU A 101 19.66 5.97 -10.51
CA LEU A 101 20.14 7.32 -10.84
C LEU A 101 21.21 7.35 -11.94
N CYS A 102 22.02 6.30 -12.05
CA CYS A 102 23.16 6.26 -12.97
C CYS A 102 22.81 5.83 -14.41
N GLY A 103 21.61 5.26 -14.61
CA GLY A 103 21.18 4.72 -15.92
C GLY A 103 19.96 5.43 -16.52
N CYS A 104 19.39 6.40 -15.81
CA CYS A 104 18.24 7.14 -16.29
C CYS A 104 18.66 8.41 -17.03
N ASP A 105 18.13 8.59 -18.23
CA ASP A 105 18.03 9.91 -18.81
C ASP A 105 16.99 10.70 -17.99
N HIS A 106 17.45 11.62 -17.15
CA HIS A 106 16.58 12.47 -16.32
C HIS A 106 15.63 13.36 -17.15
N ALA A 107 15.79 13.41 -18.48
CA ALA A 107 14.85 14.05 -19.39
C ALA A 107 13.66 13.16 -19.81
N SER A 108 13.66 11.86 -19.48
CA SER A 108 12.58 10.93 -19.84
C SER A 108 11.45 10.95 -18.82
N PHE A 109 10.23 11.26 -19.30
CA PHE A 109 9.01 11.35 -18.51
C PHE A 109 8.03 10.22 -18.87
N PHE A 110 7.55 9.52 -17.85
CA PHE A 110 6.63 8.40 -17.97
C PHE A 110 5.37 8.60 -17.12
N THR A 111 4.36 7.78 -17.36
CA THR A 111 3.09 7.78 -16.61
C THR A 111 2.75 6.35 -16.18
N LEU A 112 1.68 6.15 -15.41
CA LEU A 112 1.23 4.80 -15.06
C LEU A 112 0.77 3.96 -16.26
N ASN A 113 0.50 4.58 -17.41
CA ASN A 113 0.16 3.88 -18.65
C ASN A 113 1.40 3.40 -19.42
N THR A 114 2.59 3.89 -19.06
CA THR A 114 3.85 3.42 -19.64
C THR A 114 4.10 1.97 -19.21
N THR A 115 4.43 1.11 -20.17
CA THR A 115 4.71 -0.31 -19.94
C THR A 115 6.20 -0.62 -20.11
N GLY A 116 6.60 -1.82 -19.68
CA GLY A 116 7.99 -2.29 -19.83
C GLY A 116 8.94 -1.85 -18.72
N ASN A 117 8.44 -1.28 -17.61
CA ASN A 117 9.24 -0.90 -16.44
C ASN A 117 10.39 0.06 -16.80
N GLN A 118 10.07 1.07 -17.61
CA GLN A 118 11.00 2.09 -18.05
C GLN A 118 11.54 2.86 -16.84
N LYS A 119 12.84 3.17 -16.85
CA LYS A 119 13.52 3.88 -15.75
C LYS A 119 13.57 5.38 -16.05
N GLY A 120 13.11 6.20 -15.12
CA GLY A 120 13.03 7.65 -15.31
C GLY A 120 12.06 8.34 -14.36
N VAL A 121 11.65 9.56 -14.70
CA VAL A 121 10.69 10.34 -13.90
C VAL A 121 9.27 9.87 -14.21
N TYR A 122 8.48 9.56 -13.19
CA TYR A 122 7.07 9.21 -13.36
C TYR A 122 6.17 10.36 -12.89
N THR A 123 5.11 10.62 -13.66
CA THR A 123 4.00 11.49 -13.25
C THR A 123 2.79 10.62 -12.95
N ILE A 124 2.24 10.79 -11.75
CA ILE A 124 0.94 10.29 -11.33
C ILE A 124 -0.03 11.46 -11.43
N PHE A 125 -1.15 11.24 -12.09
CA PHE A 125 -2.19 12.26 -12.21
C PHE A 125 -3.28 12.05 -11.16
N LYS A 126 -3.94 13.14 -10.77
CA LYS A 126 -5.17 13.09 -9.99
C LYS A 126 -6.16 12.11 -10.64
N GLY A 127 -6.71 11.21 -9.82
CA GLY A 127 -7.66 10.18 -10.27
C GLY A 127 -7.00 8.86 -10.69
N ASP A 128 -5.67 8.81 -10.86
CA ASP A 128 -4.97 7.56 -11.10
C ASP A 128 -5.12 6.61 -9.91
N ARG A 129 -5.43 5.33 -10.19
CA ARG A 129 -5.53 4.27 -9.18
C ARG A 129 -4.14 3.78 -8.80
N ILE A 130 -3.62 4.21 -7.65
CA ILE A 130 -2.21 4.08 -7.26
C ILE A 130 -1.91 2.92 -6.29
N ALA A 131 -2.91 2.49 -5.53
CA ALA A 131 -2.81 1.39 -4.57
C ALA A 131 -4.17 0.72 -4.42
N GLN A 132 -4.27 -0.29 -3.55
CA GLN A 132 -5.54 -0.91 -3.17
C GLN A 132 -5.63 -1.03 -1.64
N LEU A 133 -6.85 -0.85 -1.11
CA LEU A 133 -7.17 -0.94 0.31
C LEU A 133 -7.81 -2.30 0.61
N VAL A 134 -7.28 -3.02 1.60
CA VAL A 134 -7.83 -4.30 2.08
C VAL A 134 -8.16 -4.17 3.57
N LEU A 135 -9.43 -4.37 3.93
CA LEU A 135 -9.83 -4.42 5.34
C LEU A 135 -9.36 -5.73 5.98
N LYS A 136 -8.74 -5.64 7.15
CA LYS A 136 -8.24 -6.81 7.88
C LYS A 136 -8.68 -6.77 9.34
N GLU A 137 -9.22 -7.89 9.81
CA GLU A 137 -9.44 -8.13 11.24
C GLU A 137 -8.11 -8.46 11.93
N VAL A 138 -7.84 -7.79 13.05
CA VAL A 138 -6.59 -7.85 13.80
C VAL A 138 -6.86 -8.12 15.29
N PRO A 139 -6.55 -9.33 15.80
CA PRO A 139 -6.65 -9.61 17.22
C PRO A 139 -5.55 -8.88 18.00
N ARG A 140 -5.84 -8.50 19.25
CA ARG A 140 -4.82 -7.95 20.16
C ARG A 140 -3.96 -9.06 20.75
N MET A 141 -2.65 -8.89 20.65
CA MET A 141 -1.68 -9.76 21.32
C MET A 141 -1.58 -9.42 22.81
N LYS A 142 -1.42 -10.45 23.65
CA LYS A 142 -1.03 -10.33 25.05
C LYS A 142 0.18 -11.22 25.30
N PHE A 143 1.32 -10.62 25.60
CA PHE A 143 2.55 -11.38 25.86
C PHE A 143 2.50 -12.06 27.24
N LYS A 144 2.99 -13.31 27.27
CA LYS A 144 3.27 -14.06 28.50
C LYS A 144 4.74 -14.48 28.45
N VAL A 145 5.55 -13.92 29.36
CA VAL A 145 6.97 -14.25 29.46
C VAL A 145 7.10 -15.66 30.04
N VAL A 146 7.92 -16.50 29.40
CA VAL A 146 8.21 -17.88 29.80
C VAL A 146 9.72 -18.13 29.77
N PRO A 147 10.25 -19.09 30.55
CA PRO A 147 11.67 -19.39 30.55
C PRO A 147 12.20 -19.89 29.20
N SER A 148 11.40 -20.68 28.48
CA SER A 148 11.71 -21.12 27.11
C SER A 148 10.44 -21.35 26.29
N VAL A 149 10.47 -20.94 25.02
CA VAL A 149 9.40 -21.23 24.04
C VAL A 149 9.61 -22.57 23.34
N SER A 150 10.83 -23.12 23.33
CA SER A 150 11.14 -24.43 22.71
C SER A 150 10.47 -25.59 23.44
N GLU A 151 10.03 -25.36 24.68
CA GLU A 151 9.32 -26.34 25.52
C GLU A 151 7.80 -26.28 25.32
N ILE A 152 7.29 -25.35 24.51
CA ILE A 152 5.85 -25.14 24.28
C ILE A 152 5.45 -25.71 22.93
N GLY A 153 4.66 -26.79 22.94
CA GLY A 153 4.15 -27.42 21.72
C GLY A 153 5.23 -28.14 20.93
N GLU A 154 5.05 -28.22 19.61
CA GLU A 154 6.06 -28.79 18.70
C GLU A 154 6.97 -27.69 18.16
N ASP A 155 8.27 -27.81 18.42
CA ASP A 155 9.29 -26.97 17.81
C ASP A 155 9.78 -27.62 16.51
N ARG A 156 9.38 -27.05 15.38
CA ARG A 156 9.78 -27.51 14.04
C ARG A 156 11.25 -27.23 13.71
N GLY A 157 11.94 -26.38 14.49
CA GLY A 157 13.28 -25.88 14.18
C GLY A 157 13.38 -25.11 12.85
N GLY A 158 14.54 -24.51 12.60
CA GLY A 158 14.88 -23.90 11.30
C GLY A 158 14.27 -22.52 10.99
N GLY A 159 14.97 -21.76 10.16
CA GLY A 159 14.60 -20.45 9.61
C GLY A 159 15.56 -20.07 8.47
N PHE A 160 15.24 -19.05 7.68
CA PHE A 160 16.11 -18.54 6.60
C PHE A 160 16.50 -19.57 5.50
N GLY A 161 15.54 -20.35 4.99
CA GLY A 161 15.81 -21.30 3.90
C GLY A 161 16.23 -22.70 4.35
N SER A 162 15.94 -23.07 5.60
CA SER A 162 16.27 -24.37 6.21
C SER A 162 15.59 -25.58 5.55
N THR A 163 14.72 -25.39 4.56
CA THR A 163 14.07 -26.47 3.81
C THR A 163 14.68 -26.73 2.42
N GLY A 164 15.84 -26.12 2.12
CA GLY A 164 16.51 -26.28 0.83
C GLY A 164 15.89 -25.41 -0.27
N ILE A 165 16.73 -25.00 -1.22
CA ILE A 165 16.34 -24.46 -2.53
C ILE A 165 16.11 -25.65 -3.47
#